data_AF-A0A4Q0MAK7-F1
#
_entry.id   AF-A0A4Q0MAK7-F1
#
_cell.length_a   1.000
_cell.length_b   1.000
_cell.length_c   1.000
_cell.angle_alpha   90.00
_cell.angle_beta   90.00
_cell.angle_gamma   90.00
#
_symmetry.space_group_name_H-M   'P 1'
#
loop_
_entity.id
_entity.type
_entity.pdbx_description
1 polymer ?
#
loop_
_entity_poly.entity_id
_entity_poly.type
_entity_poly.pdbx_seq_one_letter_code
_entity_poly.pdbx_strand_id
1 'polypeptide(L)'
;MKKIFYSILLLMGALNISSCLKENYNTSEGVPNSFASIYVVRDAYKNADVKLGPETLAGAYLTSGIVVSDASTHNLPTGYVAIQDKWRGLVRGIILALDENTASSLSVGDSVVVDLTGTVLSRSTGPLAITGLNSSDVTKISSGLPVENRPVSASQLIKNFNNYESTLVNLTADVTPFPVNEVFSGNKTIDDGTSNLLNLFTEANASFANEKIAPSATFVGIPYMAGETQQLRLRKVGDMVNPSGPIYAGFPEDFEFPAQSVKGSYNMNTTAVPNNSIDLRTGNWRLEQCILANTSGRDRIVSGTQAIRFQQNLTAATPCYLQMNYDLPNGATKVTVWYGCYYTDASSSFILEYSTNQGATWQQVGQKITDPQPTNVSSAPKQATFLMDIKVPVRFRIFKLGLGPTSIPTVYNGRLGIDDVAVYQGY
;
A
#
# COMPACT_ATOMS: atom_id res chain seq x y z
N MET A 1 46.78 -75.88 37.09
CA MET A 1 45.32 -75.70 36.88
C MET A 1 44.76 -74.46 37.59
N LYS A 2 45.14 -74.13 38.84
CA LYS A 2 44.63 -72.94 39.56
C LYS A 2 44.93 -71.58 38.90
N LYS A 3 46.09 -71.40 38.23
CA LYS A 3 46.46 -70.10 37.62
C LYS A 3 45.68 -69.76 36.33
N ILE A 4 45.31 -70.76 35.53
CA ILE A 4 44.51 -70.58 34.31
C ILE A 4 43.05 -70.22 34.65
N PHE A 5 42.53 -70.77 35.76
CA PHE A 5 41.19 -70.48 36.23
C PHE A 5 41.02 -69.01 36.65
N TYR A 6 42.04 -68.43 37.31
CA TYR A 6 42.03 -67.00 37.66
C TYR A 6 42.16 -66.08 36.44
N SER A 7 42.92 -66.47 35.41
CA SER A 7 43.02 -65.70 34.16
C SER A 7 41.71 -65.68 33.38
N ILE A 8 40.97 -66.79 33.35
CA ILE A 8 39.66 -66.89 32.69
C ILE A 8 38.61 -66.11 33.48
N LEU A 9 38.65 -66.15 34.83
CA LEU A 9 37.76 -65.35 35.67
C LEU A 9 37.99 -63.83 35.50
N LEU A 10 39.24 -63.40 35.33
CA LEU A 10 39.58 -62.00 35.10
C LEU A 10 39.11 -61.51 33.72
N LEU A 11 39.19 -62.38 32.70
CA LEU A 11 38.73 -62.07 31.35
C LEU A 11 37.19 -62.02 31.26
N MET A 12 36.48 -62.91 31.97
CA MET A 12 35.03 -62.86 32.11
C MET A 12 34.57 -61.67 32.97
N GLY A 13 35.35 -61.25 33.97
CA GLY A 13 35.10 -60.01 34.72
C GLY A 13 35.21 -58.75 33.85
N ALA A 14 36.22 -58.70 32.97
CA ALA A 14 36.42 -57.57 32.05
C ALA A 14 35.35 -57.47 30.94
N LEU A 15 34.77 -58.59 30.51
CA LEU A 15 33.70 -58.60 29.49
C LEU A 15 32.32 -58.18 30.03
N ASN A 16 32.10 -58.23 31.35
CA ASN A 16 30.83 -57.81 31.97
C ASN A 16 30.75 -56.30 32.25
N ILE A 17 31.86 -55.56 32.14
CA ILE A 17 31.90 -54.09 32.35
C ILE A 17 31.70 -53.30 31.06
N SER A 18 31.70 -53.96 29.90
CA SER A 18 31.56 -53.31 28.58
C SER A 18 30.14 -53.37 28.01
N SER A 19 29.19 -54.03 28.67
CA SER A 19 27.82 -54.26 28.15
C SER A 19 26.74 -53.34 28.76
N CYS A 20 27.13 -52.28 29.48
CA CYS A 20 26.18 -51.26 29.94
C CYS A 20 26.77 -49.84 29.94
N LEU A 21 27.44 -49.46 28.85
CA LEU A 21 27.34 -48.05 28.44
C LEU A 21 25.98 -47.91 27.77
N LYS A 22 24.93 -47.76 28.58
CA LYS A 22 23.66 -47.26 28.09
C LYS A 22 23.99 -45.88 27.52
N GLU A 23 23.92 -45.71 26.21
CA GLU A 23 24.03 -44.39 25.61
C GLU A 23 23.06 -43.50 26.38
N ASN A 24 23.58 -42.46 27.04
CA ASN A 24 22.77 -41.45 27.69
C ASN A 24 22.11 -40.65 26.55
N TYR A 25 21.12 -41.27 25.90
CA TYR A 25 20.15 -40.54 25.10
C TYR A 25 19.43 -39.63 26.08
N ASN A 26 19.90 -38.38 26.13
CA ASN A 26 19.19 -37.32 26.79
C ASN A 26 17.92 -37.10 25.98
N THR A 27 16.85 -37.81 26.32
CA THR A 27 15.52 -37.69 25.69
C THR A 27 14.89 -36.31 25.86
N SER A 28 15.60 -35.39 26.54
CA SER A 28 15.27 -33.97 26.66
C SER A 28 16.01 -33.08 25.64
N GLU A 29 16.91 -33.62 24.82
CA GLU A 29 17.50 -32.90 23.67
C GLU A 29 16.46 -32.85 22.54
N GLY A 30 15.63 -31.82 22.57
CA GLY A 30 14.72 -31.52 21.46
C GLY A 30 15.51 -31.30 20.18
N VAL A 31 15.00 -31.83 19.05
CA VAL A 31 15.58 -31.55 17.72
C VAL A 31 15.39 -30.06 17.43
N PRO A 32 16.47 -29.29 17.20
CA PRO A 32 16.35 -27.88 16.84
C PRO A 32 15.47 -27.70 15.61
N ASN A 33 14.71 -26.61 15.57
CA ASN A 33 13.89 -26.29 14.40
C ASN A 33 14.80 -26.10 13.18
N SER A 34 14.50 -26.81 12.08
CA SER A 34 15.27 -26.69 10.83
C SER A 34 15.06 -25.33 10.15
N PHE A 35 14.00 -24.59 10.49
CA PHE A 35 13.69 -23.28 9.93
C PHE A 35 14.19 -22.11 10.78
N ALA A 36 14.94 -21.22 10.14
CA ALA A 36 15.21 -19.87 10.60
C ALA A 36 14.26 -18.89 9.88
N SER A 37 13.61 -18.00 10.63
CA SER A 37 12.96 -16.82 10.03
C SER A 37 14.01 -15.90 9.39
N ILE A 38 13.62 -15.10 8.40
CA ILE A 38 14.48 -14.08 7.80
C ILE A 38 14.99 -13.11 8.87
N TYR A 39 14.21 -12.82 9.92
CA TYR A 39 14.70 -12.05 11.07
C TYR A 39 15.97 -12.66 11.68
N VAL A 40 15.96 -13.98 11.95
CA VAL A 40 17.10 -14.71 12.52
C VAL A 40 18.26 -14.78 11.53
N VAL A 41 17.99 -15.06 10.25
CA VAL A 41 19.02 -15.08 9.20
C VAL A 41 19.72 -13.73 9.13
N ARG A 42 18.97 -12.62 9.12
CA ARG A 42 19.54 -11.26 9.11
C ARG A 42 20.33 -10.94 10.36
N ASP A 43 19.86 -11.37 11.54
CA ASP A 43 20.58 -11.11 12.79
C ASP A 43 21.94 -11.82 12.86
N ALA A 44 22.12 -12.93 12.13
CA ALA A 44 23.42 -13.61 12.03
C ALA A 44 24.51 -12.69 11.42
N TYR A 45 24.14 -11.71 10.59
CA TYR A 45 25.09 -10.78 9.98
C TYR A 45 25.59 -9.73 10.99
N LYS A 46 26.90 -9.78 11.31
CA LYS A 46 27.58 -8.83 12.21
C LYS A 46 28.66 -8.01 11.48
N ASN A 47 28.30 -7.39 10.35
CA ASN A 47 29.18 -6.57 9.50
C ASN A 47 30.35 -7.33 8.84
N ALA A 48 30.23 -8.64 8.70
CA ALA A 48 31.16 -9.49 7.98
C ALA A 48 30.37 -10.62 7.32
N ASP A 49 30.93 -11.20 6.26
CA ASP A 49 30.32 -12.34 5.58
C ASP A 49 30.16 -13.52 6.54
N VAL A 50 28.99 -14.15 6.52
CA VAL A 50 28.65 -15.25 7.44
C VAL A 50 28.22 -16.46 6.63
N LYS A 51 28.88 -17.59 6.87
CA LYS A 51 28.44 -18.89 6.35
C LYS A 51 27.16 -19.30 7.08
N LEU A 52 26.09 -19.55 6.33
CA LEU A 52 24.81 -19.95 6.90
C LEU A 52 24.77 -21.48 7.11
N GLY A 53 24.08 -21.88 8.17
CA GLY A 53 23.86 -23.28 8.52
C GLY A 53 23.59 -23.49 10.00
N PRO A 54 23.54 -24.74 10.46
CA PRO A 54 23.15 -25.08 11.83
C PRO A 54 24.00 -24.41 12.92
N GLU A 55 25.29 -24.18 12.66
CA GLU A 55 26.18 -23.53 13.62
C GLU A 55 25.83 -22.06 13.85
N THR A 56 25.46 -21.33 12.78
CA THR A 56 25.19 -19.88 12.84
C THR A 56 23.71 -19.56 13.08
N LEU A 57 22.82 -20.52 12.83
CA LEU A 57 21.37 -20.36 12.94
C LEU A 57 20.73 -21.24 14.00
N ALA A 58 21.49 -21.62 15.05
CA ALA A 58 21.00 -22.39 16.20
C ALA A 58 20.28 -23.70 15.81
N GLY A 59 20.86 -24.45 14.88
CA GLY A 59 20.37 -25.73 14.39
C GLY A 59 19.57 -25.64 13.08
N ALA A 60 19.15 -24.44 12.67
CA ALA A 60 18.43 -24.25 11.42
C ALA A 60 19.35 -24.25 10.19
N TYR A 61 18.81 -24.69 9.06
CA TYR A 61 19.46 -24.67 7.75
C TYR A 61 18.48 -24.33 6.61
N LEU A 62 17.20 -24.13 6.91
CA LEU A 62 16.19 -23.69 5.96
C LEU A 62 15.72 -22.28 6.34
N THR A 63 15.32 -21.50 5.34
CA THR A 63 14.46 -20.32 5.52
C THR A 63 13.30 -20.38 4.56
N SER A 64 12.29 -19.55 4.76
CA SER A 64 11.17 -19.43 3.84
C SER A 64 10.72 -17.98 3.72
N GLY A 65 10.05 -17.68 2.61
CA GLY A 65 9.47 -16.37 2.38
C GLY A 65 8.61 -16.34 1.14
N ILE A 66 7.86 -15.26 0.99
CA ILE A 66 7.07 -14.98 -0.19
C ILE A 66 7.87 -14.04 -1.09
N VAL A 67 7.97 -14.36 -2.37
CA VAL A 67 8.63 -13.53 -3.39
C VAL A 67 7.86 -12.23 -3.55
N VAL A 68 8.57 -11.11 -3.42
CA VAL A 68 8.01 -9.77 -3.57
C VAL A 68 8.54 -9.02 -4.78
N SER A 69 9.70 -9.41 -5.31
CA SER A 69 10.30 -8.86 -6.53
C SER A 69 9.65 -9.39 -7.80
N ASP A 70 9.69 -8.58 -8.87
CA ASP A 70 9.25 -8.96 -10.21
C ASP A 70 10.46 -8.91 -11.16
N ALA A 71 10.93 -10.07 -11.60
CA ALA A 71 12.05 -10.15 -12.55
C ALA A 71 11.65 -9.71 -13.97
N SER A 72 10.36 -9.84 -14.33
CA SER A 72 9.87 -9.58 -15.70
C SER A 72 10.00 -8.13 -16.13
N THR A 73 10.13 -7.20 -15.18
CA THR A 73 10.24 -5.76 -15.46
C THR A 73 11.66 -5.24 -15.44
N HIS A 74 12.65 -6.07 -15.10
CA HIS A 74 14.08 -5.76 -15.18
C HIS A 74 14.51 -4.55 -14.32
N ASN A 75 13.74 -4.18 -13.29
CA ASN A 75 14.08 -3.05 -12.42
C ASN A 75 14.94 -3.45 -11.20
N LEU A 76 14.99 -4.73 -10.85
CA LEU A 76 15.99 -5.28 -9.95
C LEU A 76 17.12 -5.91 -10.77
N PRO A 77 18.36 -5.97 -10.23
CA PRO A 77 19.46 -6.60 -10.92
C PRO A 77 19.15 -8.05 -11.31
N THR A 78 19.65 -8.48 -12.47
CA THR A 78 19.49 -9.85 -12.94
C THR A 78 19.98 -10.86 -11.90
N GLY A 79 19.21 -11.92 -11.68
CA GLY A 79 19.50 -12.94 -10.68
C GLY A 79 19.08 -12.60 -9.24
N TYR A 80 18.64 -11.37 -8.96
CA TYR A 80 18.23 -10.98 -7.61
C TYR A 80 16.73 -11.17 -7.41
N VAL A 81 16.37 -11.95 -6.39
CA VAL A 81 14.97 -12.15 -5.98
C VAL A 81 14.80 -11.70 -4.53
N ALA A 82 13.90 -10.75 -4.28
CA ALA A 82 13.55 -10.33 -2.93
C ALA A 82 12.43 -11.24 -2.40
N ILE A 83 12.66 -11.84 -1.23
CA ILE A 83 11.64 -12.56 -0.47
C ILE A 83 11.39 -11.86 0.86
N GLN A 84 10.16 -11.96 1.38
CA GLN A 84 9.83 -11.48 2.72
C GLN A 84 9.09 -12.53 3.55
N ASP A 85 9.25 -12.45 4.86
CA ASP A 85 8.54 -13.27 5.84
C ASP A 85 7.95 -12.39 6.94
N LYS A 86 7.06 -12.98 7.74
CA LYS A 86 6.53 -12.36 8.95
C LYS A 86 6.73 -13.28 10.13
N TRP A 87 7.49 -12.82 11.13
CA TRP A 87 7.74 -13.57 12.34
C TRP A 87 7.53 -12.69 13.57
N ARG A 88 6.67 -13.14 14.50
CA ARG A 88 6.30 -12.40 15.73
C ARG A 88 5.89 -10.94 15.48
N GLY A 89 5.13 -10.71 14.40
CA GLY A 89 4.66 -9.38 14.00
C GLY A 89 5.69 -8.52 13.27
N LEU A 90 6.92 -8.99 13.12
CA LEU A 90 7.97 -8.30 12.38
C LEU A 90 8.04 -8.86 10.95
N VAL A 91 7.90 -7.97 9.97
CA VAL A 91 8.15 -8.31 8.56
C VAL A 91 9.62 -8.04 8.24
N ARG A 92 10.32 -9.01 7.67
CA ARG A 92 11.72 -8.89 7.23
C ARG A 92 11.88 -9.46 5.83
N GLY A 93 12.83 -8.89 5.11
CA GLY A 93 13.12 -9.27 3.73
C GLY A 93 14.59 -9.59 3.54
N ILE A 94 14.88 -10.38 2.51
CA ILE A 94 16.25 -10.70 2.12
C ILE A 94 16.31 -10.88 0.60
N ILE A 95 17.45 -10.54 0.01
CA ILE A 95 17.74 -10.88 -1.38
C ILE A 95 18.30 -12.30 -1.46
N LEU A 96 17.78 -13.09 -2.39
CA LEU A 96 18.39 -14.31 -2.90
C LEU A 96 19.16 -13.94 -4.16
N ALA A 97 20.49 -14.14 -4.16
CA ALA A 97 21.32 -14.00 -5.34
C ALA A 97 21.41 -15.37 -6.04
N LEU A 98 20.69 -15.48 -7.15
CA LEU A 98 20.50 -16.70 -7.93
C LEU A 98 21.06 -16.51 -9.35
N ASP A 99 21.12 -17.61 -10.12
CA ASP A 99 21.26 -17.49 -11.57
C ASP A 99 19.99 -16.90 -12.21
N GLU A 100 20.15 -16.32 -13.39
CA GLU A 100 19.08 -15.63 -14.12
C GLU A 100 17.87 -16.52 -14.40
N ASN A 101 18.09 -17.80 -14.73
CA ASN A 101 17.01 -18.72 -15.08
C ASN A 101 16.18 -19.07 -13.84
N THR A 102 16.85 -19.40 -12.73
CA THR A 102 16.16 -19.68 -11.45
C THR A 102 15.41 -18.44 -10.97
N ALA A 103 16.03 -17.26 -11.00
CA ALA A 103 15.39 -16.01 -10.60
C ALA A 103 14.13 -15.71 -11.43
N SER A 104 14.21 -15.87 -12.75
CA SER A 104 13.09 -15.60 -13.67
C SER A 104 11.95 -16.62 -13.55
N SER A 105 12.19 -17.78 -12.94
CA SER A 105 11.15 -18.79 -12.69
C SER A 105 10.24 -18.49 -11.50
N LEU A 106 10.63 -17.51 -10.67
CA LEU A 106 9.94 -17.12 -9.44
C LEU A 106 9.10 -15.86 -9.67
N SER A 107 7.80 -15.96 -9.39
CA SER A 107 6.85 -14.86 -9.57
C SER A 107 6.45 -14.23 -8.23
N VAL A 108 6.03 -12.96 -8.26
CA VAL A 108 5.48 -12.29 -7.08
C VAL A 108 4.35 -13.13 -6.48
N GLY A 109 4.40 -13.37 -5.17
CA GLY A 109 3.43 -14.21 -4.46
C GLY A 109 3.78 -15.71 -4.44
N ASP A 110 4.89 -16.13 -5.04
CA ASP A 110 5.41 -17.49 -4.85
C ASP A 110 5.97 -17.65 -3.44
N SER A 111 5.53 -18.70 -2.73
CA SER A 111 6.14 -19.12 -1.47
C SER A 111 7.31 -20.03 -1.78
N VAL A 112 8.49 -19.70 -1.25
CA VAL A 112 9.70 -20.49 -1.44
C VAL A 112 10.26 -20.95 -0.10
N VAL A 113 10.86 -22.14 -0.11
CA VAL A 113 11.76 -22.63 0.92
C VAL A 113 13.16 -22.64 0.33
N VAL A 114 14.12 -22.12 1.08
CA VAL A 114 15.50 -21.96 0.65
C VAL A 114 16.40 -22.75 1.60
N ASP A 115 17.19 -23.66 1.05
CA ASP A 115 18.28 -24.34 1.76
C ASP A 115 19.48 -23.41 1.85
N LEU A 116 19.94 -23.20 3.08
CA LEU A 116 21.03 -22.30 3.43
C LEU A 116 22.36 -23.04 3.56
N THR A 117 22.38 -24.36 3.41
CA THR A 117 23.56 -25.20 3.62
C THR A 117 24.69 -24.82 2.67
N GLY A 118 25.79 -24.30 3.22
CA GLY A 118 26.95 -23.91 2.41
C GLY A 118 26.83 -22.55 1.73
N THR A 119 25.73 -21.84 1.93
CA THR A 119 25.51 -20.49 1.43
C THR A 119 26.18 -19.43 2.32
N VAL A 120 26.32 -18.21 1.79
CA VAL A 120 26.95 -17.09 2.50
C VAL A 120 26.02 -15.88 2.51
N LEU A 121 25.80 -15.33 3.70
CA LEU A 121 25.14 -14.05 3.91
C LEU A 121 26.17 -12.91 3.81
N SER A 122 26.01 -12.03 2.83
CA SER A 122 26.94 -10.92 2.56
C SER A 122 26.18 -9.63 2.22
N ARG A 123 26.81 -8.49 2.47
CA ARG A 123 26.33 -7.19 1.96
C ARG A 123 27.03 -6.73 0.69
N SER A 124 28.20 -7.29 0.35
CA SER A 124 29.03 -6.85 -0.79
C SER A 124 28.97 -5.31 -0.98
N THR A 125 28.85 -4.82 -2.22
CA THR A 125 28.60 -3.41 -2.57
C THR A 125 27.10 -3.09 -2.69
N GLY A 126 26.20 -3.78 -1.98
CA GLY A 126 24.77 -3.67 -2.21
C GLY A 126 23.87 -4.14 -1.06
N PRO A 127 22.70 -4.74 -1.35
CA PRO A 127 21.77 -5.17 -0.31
C PRO A 127 22.31 -6.39 0.43
N LEU A 128 21.82 -6.62 1.64
CA LEU A 128 22.05 -7.89 2.34
C LEU A 128 21.43 -9.05 1.54
N ALA A 129 22.28 -9.97 1.11
CA ALA A 129 21.92 -11.04 0.20
C ALA A 129 22.49 -12.40 0.65
N ILE A 130 21.75 -13.46 0.34
CA ILE A 130 22.20 -14.84 0.43
C ILE A 130 22.80 -15.22 -0.92
N THR A 131 24.06 -15.63 -0.91
CA THR A 131 24.87 -15.95 -2.09
C THR A 131 25.34 -17.40 -2.05
N GLY A 132 25.76 -17.93 -3.20
CA GLY A 132 26.16 -19.33 -3.34
C GLY A 132 24.98 -20.31 -3.40
N LEU A 133 23.79 -19.82 -3.75
CA LEU A 133 22.58 -20.62 -3.95
C LEU A 133 22.61 -21.28 -5.33
N ASN A 134 22.21 -22.54 -5.39
CA ASN A 134 21.92 -23.28 -6.61
C ASN A 134 20.41 -23.36 -6.83
N SER A 135 20.02 -23.72 -8.06
CA SER A 135 18.60 -23.93 -8.40
C SER A 135 17.91 -24.96 -7.51
N SER A 136 18.62 -26.02 -7.11
CA SER A 136 18.11 -27.07 -6.20
C SER A 136 17.82 -26.56 -4.79
N ASP A 137 18.46 -25.47 -4.39
CA ASP A 137 18.39 -24.96 -3.02
C ASP A 137 17.11 -24.13 -2.82
N VAL A 138 16.43 -23.75 -3.91
CA VAL A 138 15.19 -22.97 -3.87
C VAL A 138 14.02 -23.80 -4.36
N THR A 139 13.14 -24.20 -3.44
CA THR A 139 11.94 -24.95 -3.76
C THR A 139 10.70 -24.07 -3.66
N LYS A 140 9.95 -23.95 -4.75
CA LYS A 140 8.63 -23.32 -4.74
C LYS A 140 7.59 -24.26 -4.13
N ILE A 141 6.87 -23.78 -3.12
CA ILE A 141 5.84 -24.52 -2.38
C ILE A 141 4.44 -24.20 -2.89
N SER A 142 4.15 -22.92 -3.12
CA SER A 142 2.84 -22.44 -3.58
C SER A 142 2.99 -21.14 -4.36
N SER A 143 1.93 -20.71 -5.04
CA SER A 143 1.89 -19.50 -5.86
C SER A 143 0.64 -18.67 -5.57
N GLY A 144 0.64 -17.40 -5.95
CA GLY A 144 -0.51 -16.50 -5.84
C GLY A 144 -0.87 -16.09 -4.42
N LEU A 145 0.07 -16.18 -3.46
CA LEU A 145 -0.17 -15.72 -2.10
C LEU A 145 -0.19 -14.19 -2.01
N PRO A 146 -1.03 -13.61 -1.14
CA PRO A 146 -1.04 -12.18 -0.92
C PRO A 146 0.27 -11.73 -0.27
N VAL A 147 0.82 -10.62 -0.76
CA VAL A 147 2.03 -10.00 -0.20
C VAL A 147 1.63 -8.87 0.74
N GLU A 148 2.12 -8.91 1.98
CA GLU A 148 1.92 -7.82 2.95
C GLU A 148 2.68 -6.57 2.51
N ASN A 149 1.95 -5.48 2.28
CA ASN A 149 2.51 -4.18 1.92
C ASN A 149 2.59 -3.28 3.16
N ARG A 150 3.76 -2.72 3.43
CA ARG A 150 4.04 -1.97 4.65
C ARG A 150 3.97 -0.46 4.39
N PRO A 151 2.94 0.26 4.89
CA PRO A 151 2.95 1.71 4.82
C PRO A 151 4.07 2.29 5.68
N VAL A 152 4.85 3.20 5.10
CA VAL A 152 6.01 3.82 5.75
C VAL A 152 6.16 5.27 5.30
N SER A 153 6.65 6.13 6.18
CA SER A 153 7.11 7.49 5.82
C SER A 153 8.56 7.48 5.33
N ALA A 154 8.97 8.48 4.56
CA ALA A 154 10.35 8.60 4.07
C ALA A 154 11.31 8.69 5.26
N SER A 155 10.96 9.46 6.29
CA SER A 155 11.76 9.58 7.52
C SER A 155 11.96 8.24 8.23
N GLN A 156 10.91 7.42 8.36
CA GLN A 156 11.01 6.11 9.01
C GLN A 156 11.83 5.12 8.17
N LEU A 157 11.64 5.14 6.85
CA LEU A 157 12.37 4.27 5.94
C LEU A 157 13.86 4.57 5.97
N ILE A 158 14.25 5.86 5.91
CA ILE A 158 15.65 6.28 5.92
C ILE A 158 16.32 5.94 7.27
N LYS A 159 15.68 6.29 8.39
CA LYS A 159 16.24 6.08 9.74
C LYS A 159 16.35 4.60 10.11
N ASN A 160 15.41 3.78 9.65
CA ASN A 160 15.33 2.36 10.03
C ASN A 160 15.47 1.43 8.82
N PHE A 161 16.27 1.82 7.82
CA PHE A 161 16.36 1.13 6.53
C PHE A 161 16.58 -0.38 6.63
N ASN A 162 17.46 -0.81 7.54
CA ASN A 162 17.76 -2.23 7.78
C ASN A 162 16.53 -3.08 8.20
N ASN A 163 15.45 -2.45 8.68
CA ASN A 163 14.19 -3.14 9.03
C ASN A 163 13.22 -3.26 7.84
N TYR A 164 13.46 -2.54 6.75
CA TYR A 164 12.60 -2.47 5.56
C TYR A 164 13.29 -2.96 4.28
N GLU A 165 14.61 -3.03 4.27
CA GLU A 165 15.42 -3.59 3.18
C GLU A 165 14.84 -4.93 2.69
N SER A 166 14.67 -5.04 1.37
CA SER A 166 14.16 -6.23 0.68
C SER A 166 12.71 -6.62 1.05
N THR A 167 11.94 -5.75 1.70
CA THR A 167 10.49 -5.94 1.92
C THR A 167 9.66 -5.10 0.96
N LEU A 168 8.38 -5.40 0.82
CA LEU A 168 7.45 -4.56 0.07
C LEU A 168 6.93 -3.43 0.96
N VAL A 169 7.19 -2.19 0.56
CA VAL A 169 6.71 -0.98 1.24
C VAL A 169 5.85 -0.13 0.32
N ASN A 170 5.00 0.72 0.91
CA ASN A 170 4.34 1.80 0.20
C ASN A 170 4.62 3.14 0.89
N LEU A 171 4.85 4.15 0.06
CA LEU A 171 5.19 5.50 0.48
C LEU A 171 4.42 6.48 -0.40
N THR A 172 3.55 7.30 0.21
CA THR A 172 2.93 8.43 -0.49
C THR A 172 3.90 9.61 -0.47
N ALA A 173 4.28 10.08 -1.66
CA ALA A 173 5.28 11.12 -1.81
C ALA A 173 5.11 11.90 -3.11
N ASP A 174 5.72 13.08 -3.14
CA ASP A 174 5.85 13.95 -4.30
C ASP A 174 7.25 13.84 -4.90
N VAL A 175 7.34 13.83 -6.22
CA VAL A 175 8.60 13.86 -6.96
C VAL A 175 9.18 15.27 -6.91
N THR A 176 10.44 15.35 -6.48
CA THR A 176 11.17 16.60 -6.27
C THR A 176 12.48 16.58 -7.07
N PRO A 177 12.79 17.60 -7.89
CA PRO A 177 11.92 18.71 -8.29
C PRO A 177 10.68 18.23 -9.06
N PHE A 178 9.69 19.11 -9.21
CA PHE A 178 8.47 18.82 -9.95
C PHE A 178 8.80 18.28 -11.36
N PRO A 179 8.32 17.08 -11.74
CA PRO A 179 8.70 16.46 -12.99
C PRO A 179 7.98 17.13 -14.18
N VAL A 180 8.74 17.66 -15.14
CA VAL A 180 8.21 18.25 -16.37
C VAL A 180 8.42 17.29 -17.53
N ASN A 181 7.38 16.50 -17.87
CA ASN A 181 7.43 15.45 -18.90
C ASN A 181 8.55 14.41 -18.67
N GLU A 182 8.90 14.16 -17.40
CA GLU A 182 9.90 13.16 -17.06
C GLU A 182 9.34 11.75 -17.10
N VAL A 183 10.23 10.80 -17.38
CA VAL A 183 9.98 9.36 -17.34
C VAL A 183 10.64 8.73 -16.12
N PHE A 184 10.30 7.48 -15.81
CA PHE A 184 10.84 6.76 -14.65
C PHE A 184 12.36 6.53 -14.69
N SER A 185 12.96 6.40 -15.88
CA SER A 185 14.36 6.02 -16.06
C SER A 185 15.33 6.87 -15.21
N GLY A 186 16.27 6.18 -14.54
CA GLY A 186 17.31 6.79 -13.71
C GLY A 186 16.87 7.05 -12.27
N ASN A 187 17.57 7.99 -11.63
CA ASN A 187 17.27 8.44 -10.27
C ASN A 187 16.26 9.59 -10.30
N LYS A 188 15.17 9.44 -9.54
CA LYS A 188 14.27 10.53 -9.14
C LYS A 188 14.37 10.69 -7.63
N THR A 189 14.08 11.89 -7.13
CA THR A 189 13.99 12.12 -5.69
C THR A 189 12.53 12.28 -5.30
N ILE A 190 12.12 11.67 -4.20
CA ILE A 190 10.77 11.78 -3.66
C ILE A 190 10.79 12.29 -2.22
N ASP A 191 9.80 13.10 -1.86
CA ASP A 191 9.59 13.69 -0.53
C ASP A 191 8.14 13.43 -0.08
N ASP A 192 7.95 13.00 1.16
CA ASP A 192 6.63 12.78 1.76
C ASP A 192 6.08 14.05 2.46
N GLY A 193 6.67 15.21 2.17
CA GLY A 193 6.35 16.49 2.81
C GLY A 193 7.06 16.72 4.14
N THR A 194 7.95 15.80 4.56
CA THR A 194 8.76 15.93 5.77
C THR A 194 10.19 16.42 5.50
N SER A 195 10.49 16.81 4.25
CA SER A 195 11.83 17.20 3.79
C SER A 195 12.88 16.09 3.91
N ASN A 196 12.43 14.83 3.96
CA ASN A 196 13.28 13.66 3.94
C ASN A 196 13.31 13.09 2.52
N LEU A 197 14.41 13.32 1.83
CA LEU A 197 14.57 12.93 0.42
C LEU A 197 14.98 11.46 0.30
N LEU A 198 14.24 10.71 -0.51
CA LEU A 198 14.55 9.32 -0.85
C LEU A 198 14.76 9.18 -2.36
N ASN A 199 15.72 8.37 -2.77
CA ASN A 199 15.92 8.07 -4.17
C ASN A 199 14.91 7.02 -4.65
N LEU A 200 14.19 7.33 -5.72
CA LEU A 200 13.39 6.40 -6.49
C LEU A 200 14.17 6.06 -7.76
N PHE A 201 14.66 4.83 -7.86
CA PHE A 201 15.52 4.43 -8.98
C PHE A 201 14.81 3.45 -9.91
N THR A 202 14.97 3.70 -11.21
CA THR A 202 14.54 2.79 -12.27
C THR A 202 15.67 2.49 -13.24
N GLU A 203 15.95 1.22 -13.49
CA GLU A 203 16.94 0.80 -14.49
C GLU A 203 16.55 1.27 -15.91
N ALA A 204 17.53 1.59 -16.75
CA ALA A 204 17.26 2.08 -18.10
C ALA A 204 16.62 1.04 -19.02
N ASN A 205 16.85 -0.25 -18.75
CA ASN A 205 16.23 -1.37 -19.46
C ASN A 205 14.94 -1.87 -18.78
N ALA A 206 14.45 -1.21 -17.73
CA ALA A 206 13.20 -1.61 -17.10
C ALA A 206 12.05 -1.45 -18.10
N SER A 207 11.08 -2.37 -18.08
CA SER A 207 9.96 -2.39 -19.05
C SER A 207 9.09 -1.13 -19.00
N PHE A 208 9.15 -0.37 -17.89
CA PHE A 208 8.43 0.88 -17.67
C PHE A 208 9.34 2.11 -17.58
N ALA A 209 10.63 1.99 -17.94
CA ALA A 209 11.59 3.10 -17.81
C ALA A 209 11.17 4.36 -18.59
N ASN A 210 10.45 4.19 -19.70
CA ASN A 210 9.96 5.28 -20.56
C ASN A 210 8.54 5.74 -20.21
N GLU A 211 7.90 5.14 -19.20
CA GLU A 211 6.59 5.59 -18.73
C GLU A 211 6.72 6.92 -17.99
N LYS A 212 5.70 7.77 -18.12
CA LYS A 212 5.67 9.08 -17.47
C LYS A 212 5.52 8.92 -15.95
N ILE A 213 6.37 9.60 -15.19
CA ILE A 213 6.24 9.64 -13.73
C ILE A 213 5.23 10.72 -13.31
N ALA A 214 4.36 10.40 -12.35
CA ALA A 214 3.44 11.36 -11.78
C ALA A 214 4.16 12.28 -10.78
N PRO A 215 3.82 13.59 -10.71
CA PRO A 215 4.31 14.48 -9.68
C PRO A 215 4.02 14.01 -8.26
N SER A 216 2.90 13.32 -8.04
CA SER A 216 2.51 12.78 -6.74
C SER A 216 1.88 11.41 -6.90
N ALA A 217 2.28 10.45 -6.05
CA ALA A 217 1.70 9.11 -6.03
C ALA A 217 1.99 8.39 -4.71
N THR A 218 1.36 7.24 -4.53
CA THR A 218 1.81 6.23 -3.58
C THR A 218 2.70 5.24 -4.31
N PHE A 219 4.01 5.31 -4.07
CA PHE A 219 5.00 4.44 -4.67
C PHE A 219 5.12 3.16 -3.84
N VAL A 220 4.79 2.02 -4.46
CA VAL A 220 4.98 0.69 -3.89
C VAL A 220 6.30 0.13 -4.40
N GLY A 221 7.19 -0.31 -3.52
CA GLY A 221 8.50 -0.75 -3.98
C GLY A 221 9.28 -1.53 -2.95
N ILE A 222 10.48 -1.91 -3.36
CA ILE A 222 11.42 -2.66 -2.57
C ILE A 222 12.57 -1.73 -2.20
N PRO A 223 12.76 -1.42 -0.90
CA PRO A 223 13.94 -0.69 -0.44
C PRO A 223 15.19 -1.52 -0.73
N TYR A 224 16.12 -0.91 -1.43
CA TYR A 224 17.32 -1.54 -1.96
C TYR A 224 18.54 -0.67 -1.62
N MET A 225 19.63 -1.29 -1.21
CA MET A 225 20.91 -0.59 -0.98
C MET A 225 21.80 -0.73 -2.22
N ALA A 226 22.15 0.37 -2.88
CA ALA A 226 23.14 0.38 -3.97
C ALA A 226 24.42 1.08 -3.52
N GLY A 227 25.48 0.32 -3.26
CA GLY A 227 26.64 0.80 -2.53
C GLY A 227 26.22 1.26 -1.13
N GLU A 228 26.41 2.55 -0.85
CA GLU A 228 25.96 3.20 0.39
C GLU A 228 24.65 3.99 0.20
N THR A 229 24.07 3.95 -1.00
CA THR A 229 22.88 4.74 -1.34
C THR A 229 21.61 3.92 -1.11
N GLN A 230 20.75 4.44 -0.23
CA GLN A 230 19.41 3.92 -0.04
C GLN A 230 18.51 4.38 -1.19
N GLN A 231 17.78 3.44 -1.77
CA GLN A 231 16.83 3.71 -2.84
C GLN A 231 15.58 2.84 -2.73
N LEU A 232 14.50 3.29 -3.34
CA LEU A 232 13.27 2.53 -3.55
C LEU A 232 13.21 2.12 -5.02
N ARG A 233 12.98 0.83 -5.28
CA ARG A 233 12.80 0.30 -6.63
C ARG A 233 11.38 -0.24 -6.79
N LEU A 234 10.61 0.32 -7.73
CA LEU A 234 9.29 -0.19 -8.09
C LEU A 234 9.43 -1.54 -8.79
N ARG A 235 8.41 -2.39 -8.69
CA ARG A 235 8.41 -3.66 -9.42
C ARG A 235 7.81 -3.49 -10.80
N LYS A 236 6.91 -2.55 -10.99
CA LYS A 236 6.22 -2.27 -12.26
C LYS A 236 5.58 -0.89 -12.25
N VAL A 237 5.14 -0.38 -13.40
CA VAL A 237 4.43 0.91 -13.49
C VAL A 237 3.18 0.96 -12.59
N GLY A 238 2.45 -0.15 -12.47
CA GLY A 238 1.25 -0.25 -11.61
C GLY A 238 1.52 -0.12 -10.11
N ASP A 239 2.79 -0.12 -9.69
CA ASP A 239 3.17 0.19 -8.31
C ASP A 239 3.22 1.72 -8.04
N MET A 240 3.00 2.57 -9.05
CA MET A 240 2.65 3.98 -8.86
C MET A 240 1.14 4.10 -8.66
N VAL A 241 0.69 3.97 -7.40
CA VAL A 241 -0.73 3.92 -7.03
C VAL A 241 -1.28 5.33 -6.79
N ASN A 242 -2.51 5.59 -7.23
CA ASN A 242 -3.18 6.89 -7.13
C ASN A 242 -2.37 8.08 -7.68
N PRO A 243 -1.79 7.97 -8.90
CA PRO A 243 -0.99 9.03 -9.48
C PRO A 243 -1.81 10.29 -9.68
N SER A 244 -1.19 11.45 -9.48
CA SER A 244 -1.83 12.74 -9.70
C SER A 244 -0.84 13.84 -10.02
N GLY A 245 -1.35 14.86 -10.69
CA GLY A 245 -0.69 16.16 -10.81
C GLY A 245 -0.77 16.94 -9.50
N PRO A 246 -0.30 18.21 -9.51
CA PRO A 246 -0.42 19.07 -8.34
C PRO A 246 -1.89 19.32 -8.00
N ILE A 247 -2.20 19.50 -6.73
CA ILE A 247 -3.53 19.95 -6.31
C ILE A 247 -3.84 21.33 -6.93
N TYR A 248 -5.10 21.59 -7.29
CA TYR A 248 -5.50 22.94 -7.70
C TYR A 248 -5.35 23.92 -6.56
N ALA A 249 -4.90 25.15 -6.86
CA ALA A 249 -4.80 26.21 -5.85
C ALA A 249 -6.18 26.46 -5.20
N GLY A 250 -6.20 26.54 -3.88
CA GLY A 250 -7.44 26.67 -3.12
C GLY A 250 -8.19 25.35 -2.89
N PHE A 251 -7.76 24.21 -3.45
CA PHE A 251 -8.32 22.91 -3.05
C PHE A 251 -7.57 22.34 -1.83
N PRO A 252 -8.19 21.48 -1.00
CA PRO A 252 -9.57 20.99 -1.10
C PRO A 252 -10.61 22.11 -0.89
N GLU A 253 -11.84 21.95 -1.41
CA GLU A 253 -13.01 22.70 -0.94
C GLU A 253 -13.44 22.07 0.39
N ASP A 254 -13.29 22.83 1.48
CA ASP A 254 -13.60 22.42 2.85
C ASP A 254 -15.02 22.81 3.27
N PHE A 255 -15.76 23.51 2.39
CA PHE A 255 -17.11 23.99 2.65
C PHE A 255 -17.24 24.92 3.84
N GLU A 256 -16.14 25.48 4.39
CA GLU A 256 -16.16 26.36 5.57
C GLU A 256 -16.57 27.81 5.23
N PHE A 257 -16.79 28.09 3.95
CA PHE A 257 -17.31 29.36 3.48
C PHE A 257 -18.36 29.14 2.38
N PRO A 258 -19.50 29.83 2.42
CA PRO A 258 -19.96 30.74 3.47
C PRO A 258 -20.55 29.97 4.66
N ALA A 259 -20.94 30.66 5.73
CA ALA A 259 -21.56 29.99 6.88
C ALA A 259 -22.85 29.24 6.51
N GLN A 260 -23.11 28.15 7.24
CA GLN A 260 -24.23 27.23 7.04
C GLN A 260 -25.59 27.92 6.82
N SER A 261 -25.82 29.02 7.54
CA SER A 261 -27.06 29.79 7.48
C SER A 261 -27.38 30.35 6.10
N VAL A 262 -26.39 30.53 5.22
CA VAL A 262 -26.60 31.00 3.85
C VAL A 262 -27.36 29.96 3.02
N LYS A 263 -27.03 28.67 3.15
CA LYS A 263 -27.68 27.58 2.42
C LYS A 263 -28.05 26.40 3.31
N GLY A 264 -28.79 26.69 4.38
CA GLY A 264 -29.20 25.69 5.38
C GLY A 264 -30.53 24.97 5.09
N SER A 265 -31.18 25.23 3.96
CA SER A 265 -32.50 24.70 3.62
C SER A 265 -32.52 23.99 2.26
N TYR A 266 -33.29 22.90 2.18
CA TYR A 266 -33.56 22.15 0.93
C TYR A 266 -34.57 22.85 0.01
N ASN A 267 -35.07 24.04 0.37
CA ASN A 267 -35.99 24.78 -0.50
C ASN A 267 -35.26 25.21 -1.79
N MET A 268 -35.73 24.69 -2.92
CA MET A 268 -35.09 24.86 -4.21
C MET A 268 -35.42 26.19 -4.92
N ASN A 269 -36.23 27.06 -4.33
CA ASN A 269 -36.63 28.33 -4.93
C ASN A 269 -36.69 29.45 -3.89
N THR A 270 -35.54 29.83 -3.35
CA THR A 270 -35.43 30.97 -2.42
C THR A 270 -34.82 32.17 -3.12
N THR A 271 -35.32 33.37 -2.82
CA THR A 271 -34.76 34.62 -3.34
C THR A 271 -33.33 34.88 -2.84
N ALA A 272 -33.02 34.42 -1.62
CA ALA A 272 -31.70 34.61 -1.00
C ALA A 272 -30.61 33.73 -1.65
N VAL A 273 -30.98 32.56 -2.19
CA VAL A 273 -30.05 31.66 -2.88
C VAL A 273 -30.64 31.28 -4.24
N PRO A 274 -30.54 32.16 -5.24
CA PRO A 274 -31.10 31.92 -6.56
C PRO A 274 -30.47 30.66 -7.18
N ASN A 275 -31.30 29.80 -7.77
CA ASN A 275 -30.90 28.51 -8.35
C ASN A 275 -30.12 27.57 -7.40
N ASN A 276 -30.15 27.83 -6.08
CA ASN A 276 -29.34 27.12 -5.09
C ASN A 276 -27.84 27.23 -5.34
N SER A 277 -27.40 28.29 -6.01
CA SER A 277 -25.99 28.56 -6.24
C SER A 277 -25.43 29.50 -5.17
N ILE A 278 -24.26 29.17 -4.64
CA ILE A 278 -23.51 29.99 -3.68
C ILE A 278 -22.04 30.01 -4.05
N ASP A 279 -21.34 31.08 -3.67
CA ASP A 279 -19.89 31.15 -3.76
C ASP A 279 -19.28 30.45 -2.54
N LEU A 280 -18.66 29.29 -2.80
CA LEU A 280 -17.79 28.61 -1.86
C LEU A 280 -16.35 29.12 -2.03
N ARG A 281 -15.42 28.62 -1.20
CA ARG A 281 -14.03 29.08 -1.21
C ARG A 281 -13.32 28.84 -2.55
N THR A 282 -13.67 27.75 -3.24
CA THR A 282 -13.07 27.37 -4.53
C THR A 282 -13.77 27.98 -5.75
N GLY A 283 -14.95 28.59 -5.58
CA GLY A 283 -15.72 29.20 -6.66
C GLY A 283 -17.23 29.08 -6.46
N ASN A 284 -18.00 29.32 -7.52
CA ASN A 284 -19.46 29.19 -7.47
C ASN A 284 -19.91 27.73 -7.63
N TRP A 285 -20.75 27.26 -6.71
CA TRP A 285 -21.30 25.90 -6.73
C TRP A 285 -22.82 25.91 -6.65
N ARG A 286 -23.47 24.99 -7.36
CA ARG A 286 -24.90 24.71 -7.26
C ARG A 286 -25.15 23.54 -6.32
N LEU A 287 -25.99 23.77 -5.30
CA LEU A 287 -26.40 22.81 -4.30
C LEU A 287 -27.83 22.31 -4.57
N GLU A 288 -27.99 21.40 -5.54
CA GLU A 288 -29.28 20.82 -5.92
C GLU A 288 -29.70 19.74 -4.92
N GLN A 289 -30.77 19.98 -4.16
CA GLN A 289 -31.23 19.10 -3.07
C GLN A 289 -30.13 18.76 -2.04
N CYS A 290 -29.21 19.70 -1.82
CA CYS A 290 -28.21 19.65 -0.77
C CYS A 290 -28.12 21.00 -0.03
N ILE A 291 -27.53 20.95 1.16
CA ILE A 291 -27.38 22.10 2.07
C ILE A 291 -25.98 22.10 2.65
N LEU A 292 -25.54 23.27 3.11
CA LEU A 292 -24.53 23.33 4.16
C LEU A 292 -25.18 22.87 5.47
N ALA A 293 -24.47 22.08 6.26
CA ALA A 293 -24.98 21.53 7.51
C ALA A 293 -23.87 21.39 8.57
N ASN A 294 -24.22 21.60 9.84
CA ASN A 294 -23.25 21.66 10.96
C ASN A 294 -23.77 20.98 12.25
N THR A 295 -24.68 20.01 12.12
CA THR A 295 -25.21 19.24 13.24
C THR A 295 -24.13 18.30 13.79
N SER A 296 -23.51 18.71 14.89
CA SER A 296 -22.46 17.96 15.58
C SER A 296 -22.84 16.50 15.87
N GLY A 297 -21.92 15.59 15.62
CA GLY A 297 -22.09 14.14 15.81
C GLY A 297 -23.04 13.47 14.82
N ARG A 298 -23.62 14.21 13.87
CA ARG A 298 -24.56 13.68 12.88
C ARG A 298 -24.12 13.95 11.45
N ASP A 299 -23.72 15.19 11.15
CA ASP A 299 -23.06 15.50 9.89
C ASP A 299 -21.69 14.88 9.81
N ARG A 300 -21.27 14.60 8.58
CA ARG A 300 -19.99 13.97 8.27
C ARG A 300 -18.96 15.08 8.01
N ILE A 301 -18.68 15.82 9.08
CA ILE A 301 -17.68 16.89 9.10
C ILE A 301 -16.33 16.22 9.37
N VAL A 302 -15.41 16.34 8.42
CA VAL A 302 -14.06 15.78 8.40
C VAL A 302 -13.06 16.85 8.78
N SER A 303 -13.25 18.07 8.27
CA SER A 303 -12.48 19.26 8.64
C SER A 303 -13.44 20.40 9.03
N GLY A 304 -12.94 21.37 9.80
CA GLY A 304 -13.73 22.55 10.13
C GLY A 304 -14.99 22.30 10.99
N THR A 305 -16.09 22.94 10.63
CA THR A 305 -17.32 23.07 11.44
C THR A 305 -18.60 22.74 10.68
N GLN A 306 -18.54 22.59 9.36
CA GLN A 306 -19.71 22.30 8.52
C GLN A 306 -19.31 21.43 7.32
N ALA A 307 -20.32 20.84 6.68
CA ALA A 307 -20.14 19.97 5.52
C ALA A 307 -21.38 20.05 4.62
N ILE A 308 -21.35 19.35 3.48
CA ILE A 308 -22.50 19.24 2.58
C ILE A 308 -23.37 18.06 3.00
N ARG A 309 -24.69 18.29 3.14
CA ARG A 309 -25.70 17.24 3.37
C ARG A 309 -26.71 17.15 2.23
N PHE A 310 -26.73 16.03 1.54
CA PHE A 310 -27.71 15.71 0.49
C PHE A 310 -29.00 15.16 1.09
N GLN A 311 -30.12 15.40 0.41
CA GLN A 311 -31.46 14.97 0.83
C GLN A 311 -31.69 13.46 0.62
N GLN A 312 -32.52 12.85 1.46
CA GLN A 312 -32.96 11.45 1.36
C GLN A 312 -34.23 11.25 0.52
N ASN A 313 -34.53 10.00 0.19
CA ASN A 313 -35.82 9.54 -0.35
C ASN A 313 -36.25 10.16 -1.70
N LEU A 314 -35.33 10.81 -2.42
CA LEU A 314 -35.60 11.36 -3.74
C LEU A 314 -35.75 10.24 -4.78
N THR A 315 -36.61 10.46 -5.76
CA THR A 315 -36.77 9.55 -6.91
C THR A 315 -35.74 9.88 -8.00
N ALA A 316 -35.55 8.98 -8.96
CA ALA A 316 -34.66 9.22 -10.11
C ALA A 316 -35.06 10.45 -10.95
N ALA A 317 -36.31 10.90 -10.86
CA ALA A 317 -36.81 12.09 -11.56
C ALA A 317 -36.45 13.41 -10.84
N THR A 318 -35.99 13.36 -9.60
CA THR A 318 -35.57 14.55 -8.84
C THR A 318 -34.04 14.61 -8.76
N PRO A 319 -33.39 15.58 -9.42
CA PRO A 319 -31.93 15.67 -9.39
C PRO A 319 -31.43 15.99 -7.98
N CYS A 320 -30.27 15.43 -7.63
CA CYS A 320 -29.62 15.67 -6.35
C CYS A 320 -28.10 15.68 -6.54
N TYR A 321 -27.51 16.87 -6.60
CA TYR A 321 -26.10 17.02 -6.89
C TYR A 321 -25.48 18.25 -6.25
N LEU A 322 -24.17 18.15 -5.99
CA LEU A 322 -23.27 19.26 -5.69
C LEU A 322 -22.41 19.50 -6.93
N GLN A 323 -22.56 20.66 -7.58
CA GLN A 323 -21.98 20.93 -8.89
C GLN A 323 -21.13 22.20 -8.91
N MET A 324 -19.97 22.14 -9.55
CA MET A 324 -19.18 23.31 -9.91
C MET A 324 -19.84 24.10 -11.05
N ASN A 325 -19.91 25.43 -10.93
CA ASN A 325 -20.37 26.31 -12.02
C ASN A 325 -19.22 26.97 -12.79
N TYR A 326 -17.99 26.52 -12.58
CA TYR A 326 -16.77 26.99 -13.23
C TYR A 326 -15.92 25.80 -13.71
N ASP A 327 -15.07 26.03 -14.71
CA ASP A 327 -14.13 25.03 -15.22
C ASP A 327 -12.76 25.20 -14.58
N LEU A 328 -12.11 24.07 -14.32
CA LEU A 328 -10.71 23.97 -13.98
C LEU A 328 -9.89 23.92 -15.28
N PRO A 329 -8.91 24.81 -15.48
CA PRO A 329 -8.32 25.05 -16.81
C PRO A 329 -7.37 23.95 -17.31
N ASN A 330 -6.69 23.25 -16.40
CA ASN A 330 -5.59 22.32 -16.70
C ASN A 330 -6.02 20.84 -16.68
N GLY A 331 -7.31 20.55 -16.88
CA GLY A 331 -7.83 19.19 -16.80
C GLY A 331 -7.71 18.57 -15.40
N ALA A 332 -7.80 17.25 -15.31
CA ALA A 332 -7.75 16.57 -14.01
C ALA A 332 -7.23 15.15 -14.13
N THR A 333 -6.50 14.71 -13.10
CA THR A 333 -5.99 13.33 -12.99
C THR A 333 -6.54 12.57 -11.78
N LYS A 334 -6.92 13.30 -10.73
CA LYS A 334 -7.48 12.73 -9.52
C LYS A 334 -8.52 13.65 -8.90
N VAL A 335 -9.58 13.06 -8.35
CA VAL A 335 -10.53 13.73 -7.45
C VAL A 335 -10.65 12.88 -6.19
N THR A 336 -10.53 13.49 -5.02
CA THR A 336 -10.83 12.83 -3.75
C THR A 336 -12.02 13.50 -3.07
N VAL A 337 -12.86 12.69 -2.44
CA VAL A 337 -14.09 13.15 -1.78
C VAL A 337 -14.22 12.42 -0.45
N TRP A 338 -14.34 13.15 0.66
CA TRP A 338 -14.72 12.53 1.93
C TRP A 338 -16.23 12.42 2.02
N TYR A 339 -16.71 11.28 2.53
CA TYR A 339 -18.13 10.95 2.53
C TYR A 339 -18.53 10.03 3.69
N GLY A 340 -19.84 9.99 3.93
CA GLY A 340 -20.52 8.98 4.73
C GLY A 340 -22.01 9.32 4.85
N CYS A 341 -22.82 8.53 5.56
CA CYS A 341 -24.22 8.91 5.75
C CYS A 341 -24.40 9.86 6.93
N TYR A 342 -25.53 10.58 6.95
CA TYR A 342 -25.95 11.37 8.10
C TYR A 342 -26.33 10.46 9.29
N TYR A 343 -25.58 10.56 10.40
CA TYR A 343 -25.84 9.82 11.64
C TYR A 343 -26.13 8.33 11.42
N THR A 344 -27.35 7.86 11.70
CA THR A 344 -27.80 6.48 11.57
C THR A 344 -28.83 6.31 10.44
N ASP A 345 -28.91 7.28 9.51
CA ASP A 345 -29.73 7.11 8.32
C ASP A 345 -29.25 5.92 7.49
N ALA A 346 -30.13 5.38 6.65
CA ALA A 346 -29.75 4.36 5.70
C ALA A 346 -28.55 4.81 4.84
N SER A 347 -27.75 3.84 4.37
CA SER A 347 -26.74 4.11 3.34
C SER A 347 -27.38 4.77 2.10
N SER A 348 -26.53 5.24 1.20
CA SER A 348 -26.95 5.82 -0.08
C SER A 348 -25.94 5.49 -1.17
N SER A 349 -26.22 5.92 -2.39
CA SER A 349 -25.26 5.78 -3.49
C SER A 349 -25.06 7.09 -4.22
N PHE A 350 -23.83 7.34 -4.65
CA PHE A 350 -23.48 8.49 -5.47
C PHE A 350 -22.43 8.12 -6.53
N ILE A 351 -22.34 8.99 -7.53
CA ILE A 351 -21.33 8.93 -8.58
C ILE A 351 -20.63 10.28 -8.68
N LEU A 352 -19.38 10.27 -9.14
CA LEU A 352 -18.71 11.49 -9.62
C LEU A 352 -18.97 11.60 -11.11
N GLU A 353 -19.34 12.79 -11.58
CA GLU A 353 -19.47 13.10 -12.99
C GLU A 353 -18.63 14.33 -13.34
N TYR A 354 -18.20 14.41 -14.60
CA TYR A 354 -17.48 15.54 -15.15
C TYR A 354 -18.13 16.08 -16.42
N SER A 355 -17.82 17.33 -16.75
CA SER A 355 -18.22 17.98 -18.00
C SER A 355 -17.04 18.74 -18.59
N THR A 356 -16.85 18.61 -19.90
CA THR A 356 -15.85 19.34 -20.71
C THR A 356 -16.50 20.31 -21.69
N ASN A 357 -17.81 20.52 -21.58
CA ASN A 357 -18.61 21.42 -22.42
C ASN A 357 -19.47 22.35 -21.55
N GLN A 358 -18.87 22.90 -20.49
CA GLN A 358 -19.46 23.92 -19.62
C GLN A 358 -20.78 23.48 -18.95
N GLY A 359 -20.94 22.18 -18.68
CA GLY A 359 -22.10 21.62 -17.99
C GLY A 359 -23.25 21.21 -18.90
N ALA A 360 -23.09 21.27 -20.23
CA ALA A 360 -24.14 20.85 -21.17
C ALA A 360 -24.38 19.33 -21.16
N THR A 361 -23.32 18.53 -21.06
CA THR A 361 -23.40 17.08 -20.84
C THR A 361 -22.45 16.65 -19.73
N TRP A 362 -22.79 15.51 -19.10
CA TRP A 362 -22.07 14.96 -17.95
C TRP A 362 -21.73 13.49 -18.20
N GLN A 363 -20.52 13.09 -17.81
CA GLN A 363 -20.00 11.74 -17.95
C GLN A 363 -19.55 11.22 -16.58
N GLN A 364 -19.90 9.98 -16.25
CA GLN A 364 -19.48 9.37 -14.98
C GLN A 364 -17.98 9.05 -14.98
N VAL A 365 -17.33 9.29 -13.83
CA VAL A 365 -15.96 8.85 -13.53
C VAL A 365 -16.00 7.67 -12.58
N GLY A 366 -15.27 6.60 -12.92
CA GLY A 366 -15.06 5.48 -12.02
C GLY A 366 -16.34 4.73 -11.64
N GLN A 367 -16.28 4.01 -10.52
CA GLN A 367 -17.36 3.18 -10.02
C GLN A 367 -18.33 3.96 -9.13
N LYS A 368 -19.57 3.50 -9.08
CA LYS A 368 -20.59 3.98 -8.14
C LYS A 368 -20.19 3.64 -6.71
N ILE A 369 -20.23 4.63 -5.83
CA ILE A 369 -20.04 4.45 -4.39
C ILE A 369 -21.38 4.07 -3.76
N THR A 370 -21.40 3.03 -2.92
CA THR A 370 -22.62 2.44 -2.34
C THR A 370 -22.54 2.17 -0.84
N ASP A 371 -21.37 2.41 -0.27
CA ASP A 371 -21.01 2.16 1.12
C ASP A 371 -20.78 3.43 1.99
N PRO A 372 -21.47 4.57 1.79
CA PRO A 372 -21.62 5.58 2.84
C PRO A 372 -22.27 4.95 4.09
N GLN A 373 -21.46 4.47 5.02
CA GLN A 373 -21.94 3.70 6.17
C GLN A 373 -22.56 4.62 7.25
N PRO A 374 -23.60 4.13 7.95
CA PRO A 374 -24.08 4.75 9.16
C PRO A 374 -23.08 4.68 10.30
N THR A 375 -23.15 5.66 11.19
CA THR A 375 -22.26 5.82 12.36
C THR A 375 -22.21 4.60 13.27
N ASN A 376 -23.29 3.79 13.32
CA ASN A 376 -23.33 2.54 14.07
C ASN A 376 -22.61 1.37 13.36
N VAL A 377 -22.24 1.52 12.08
CA VAL A 377 -21.40 0.58 11.31
C VAL A 377 -19.97 1.12 11.19
N SER A 378 -19.81 2.40 10.88
CA SER A 378 -18.52 3.10 10.86
C SER A 378 -18.68 4.55 11.30
N SER A 379 -18.06 4.89 12.42
CA SER A 379 -17.95 6.28 12.90
C SER A 379 -16.96 7.09 12.07
N ALA A 380 -15.91 6.46 11.54
CA ALA A 380 -14.91 7.11 10.69
C ALA A 380 -15.51 7.47 9.32
N PRO A 381 -15.29 8.69 8.81
CA PRO A 381 -15.61 9.04 7.44
C PRO A 381 -14.74 8.25 6.47
N LYS A 382 -15.23 8.04 5.25
CA LYS A 382 -14.50 7.35 4.18
C LYS A 382 -14.05 8.35 3.14
N GLN A 383 -12.99 8.04 2.42
CA GLN A 383 -12.53 8.82 1.28
C GLN A 383 -12.69 8.00 0.00
N ALA A 384 -13.32 8.59 -1.03
CA ALA A 384 -13.36 8.04 -2.37
C ALA A 384 -12.26 8.68 -3.20
N THR A 385 -11.54 7.87 -3.98
CA THR A 385 -10.53 8.33 -4.94
C THR A 385 -10.98 7.97 -6.33
N PHE A 386 -11.13 8.98 -7.18
CA PHE A 386 -11.44 8.83 -8.59
C PHE A 386 -10.20 9.20 -9.39
N LEU A 387 -9.72 8.28 -10.23
CA LEU A 387 -8.62 8.53 -11.16
C LEU A 387 -9.20 8.76 -12.57
N MET A 388 -8.61 9.69 -13.31
CA MET A 388 -8.99 10.04 -14.67
C MET A 388 -7.78 10.58 -15.44
N ASP A 389 -7.94 10.83 -16.74
CA ASP A 389 -6.90 11.50 -17.54
C ASP A 389 -7.51 12.55 -18.47
N ILE A 390 -8.03 13.63 -17.88
CA ILE A 390 -8.69 14.70 -18.62
C ILE A 390 -7.66 15.79 -18.91
N LYS A 391 -7.47 16.15 -20.18
CA LYS A 391 -6.44 17.11 -20.63
C LYS A 391 -6.99 18.48 -21.03
N VAL A 392 -8.30 18.67 -20.98
CA VAL A 392 -9.01 19.91 -21.37
C VAL A 392 -9.71 20.52 -20.16
N PRO A 393 -10.15 21.79 -20.23
CA PRO A 393 -10.92 22.39 -19.14
C PRO A 393 -12.10 21.51 -18.72
N VAL A 394 -12.28 21.35 -17.40
CA VAL A 394 -13.23 20.39 -16.83
C VAL A 394 -13.88 20.91 -15.56
N ARG A 395 -15.15 20.57 -15.36
CA ARG A 395 -15.87 20.79 -14.09
C ARG A 395 -16.49 19.50 -13.59
N PHE A 396 -16.72 19.42 -12.29
CA PHE A 396 -17.23 18.21 -11.64
C PHE A 396 -18.58 18.44 -10.96
N ARG A 397 -19.32 17.36 -10.80
CA ARG A 397 -20.43 17.28 -9.85
C ARG A 397 -20.47 15.92 -9.16
N ILE A 398 -20.86 15.94 -7.90
CA ILE A 398 -21.18 14.72 -7.13
C ILE A 398 -22.69 14.54 -7.24
N PHE A 399 -23.12 13.43 -7.84
CA PHE A 399 -24.54 13.14 -8.08
C PHE A 399 -25.00 11.98 -7.20
N LYS A 400 -25.90 12.25 -6.25
CA LYS A 400 -26.53 11.24 -5.41
C LYS A 400 -27.69 10.60 -6.17
N LEU A 401 -27.73 9.27 -6.19
CA LEU A 401 -28.80 8.54 -6.88
C LEU A 401 -30.11 8.63 -6.08
N GLY A 402 -31.18 9.02 -6.78
CA GLY A 402 -32.54 8.95 -6.27
C GLY A 402 -33.13 7.57 -6.50
N LEU A 403 -33.37 6.81 -5.42
CA LEU A 403 -33.92 5.45 -5.45
C LEU A 403 -35.36 5.36 -4.91
N GLY A 404 -36.00 6.51 -4.66
CA GLY A 404 -37.30 6.61 -4.01
C GLY A 404 -37.21 6.47 -2.49
N PRO A 405 -38.34 6.20 -1.80
CA PRO A 405 -38.36 6.05 -0.35
C PRO A 405 -37.43 4.93 0.14
N THR A 406 -36.68 5.22 1.19
CA THR A 406 -35.86 4.23 1.90
C THR A 406 -36.74 3.10 2.44
N SER A 407 -36.33 1.86 2.19
CA SER A 407 -37.01 0.64 2.63
C SER A 407 -35.95 -0.42 2.88
N ILE A 408 -35.36 -0.46 4.07
CA ILE A 408 -34.29 -1.43 4.40
C ILE A 408 -34.89 -2.85 4.50
N PRO A 409 -34.27 -3.89 3.92
CA PRO A 409 -32.95 -3.92 3.27
C PRO A 409 -32.97 -3.76 1.74
N THR A 410 -34.10 -3.41 1.13
CA THR A 410 -34.27 -3.39 -0.33
C THR A 410 -33.86 -2.09 -1.00
N VAL A 411 -34.04 -0.94 -0.32
CA VAL A 411 -33.74 0.40 -0.85
C VAL A 411 -32.99 1.21 0.21
N TYR A 412 -31.73 1.53 -0.06
CA TYR A 412 -30.88 2.38 0.75
C TYR A 412 -30.78 3.77 0.11
N ASN A 413 -31.54 4.74 0.61
CA ASN A 413 -31.56 6.11 0.07
C ASN A 413 -31.61 7.18 1.15
N GLY A 414 -30.80 7.02 2.21
CA GLY A 414 -30.68 8.01 3.28
C GLY A 414 -29.91 9.27 2.87
N ARG A 415 -29.73 10.20 3.80
CA ARG A 415 -28.98 11.44 3.58
C ARG A 415 -27.48 11.13 3.49
N LEU A 416 -26.81 11.74 2.51
CA LEU A 416 -25.37 11.61 2.27
C LEU A 416 -24.68 12.88 2.79
N GLY A 417 -23.61 12.71 3.56
CA GLY A 417 -22.67 13.75 3.92
C GLY A 417 -21.45 13.70 3.00
N ILE A 418 -21.00 14.87 2.54
CA ILE A 418 -19.80 15.09 1.75
C ILE A 418 -18.99 16.20 2.41
N ASP A 419 -17.68 16.02 2.47
CA ASP A 419 -16.74 17.03 2.93
C ASP A 419 -15.43 16.94 2.15
N ASP A 420 -14.57 17.96 2.27
CA ASP A 420 -13.20 18.01 1.75
C ASP A 420 -13.06 17.42 0.33
N VAL A 421 -13.54 18.16 -0.68
CA VAL A 421 -13.40 17.75 -2.09
C VAL A 421 -12.08 18.30 -2.63
N ALA A 422 -11.16 17.44 -3.05
CA ALA A 422 -9.89 17.85 -3.68
C ALA A 422 -9.84 17.47 -5.15
N VAL A 423 -9.37 18.37 -6.00
CA VAL A 423 -9.13 18.12 -7.44
C VAL A 423 -7.66 18.34 -7.77
N TYR A 424 -7.07 17.40 -8.49
CA TYR A 424 -5.67 17.40 -8.89
C TYR A 424 -5.56 17.60 -10.40
N GLN A 425 -4.67 18.51 -10.79
CA GLN A 425 -4.46 18.97 -12.17
C GLN A 425 -4.00 17.83 -13.09
N GLY A 426 -4.16 18.01 -14.39
CA GLY A 426 -3.39 17.28 -15.38
C GLY A 426 -1.89 17.49 -15.19
N TYR A 427 -1.08 16.49 -15.54
CA TYR A 427 0.39 16.61 -15.55
C TYR A 427 0.98 16.06 -16.82
#